data_AF-A0A1I2D0S5-F1
#
_entry.id   AF-A0A1I2D0S5-F1
#
_cell.length_a   1.000
_cell.length_b   1.000
_cell.length_c   1.000
_cell.angle_alpha   90.00
_cell.angle_beta   90.00
_cell.angle_gamma   90.00
#
_symmetry.space_group_name_H-M   'P 1'
#
loop_
_entity.id
_entity.type
_entity.pdbx_description
1 polymer ?
#
loop_
_entity_poly.entity_id
_entity_poly.type
_entity_poly.pdbx_seq_one_letter_code
_entity_poly.pdbx_strand_id
1 'polypeptide(L)'
;MKNLLILIGLLILFGCASQKKGVASNRATGDTRTQEVEFLDENTYLLNEKSNDKSYGYDKSNPIKVGGAEEGSGPRNERRFLNALLGPNGEEMIYYRAGNCCAFSTPNGTFDNMGLLDRYRVSWEGASDTLDIYINMYGKGDLKIPVGLTAKKK
;
A
#
# COMPACT_ATOMS: atom_id res chain seq x y z
N MET A 1 63.08 -14.86 -43.52
CA MET A 1 62.60 -16.03 -44.26
C MET A 1 61.56 -16.73 -43.41
N LYS A 2 60.34 -16.95 -43.97
CA LYS A 2 59.38 -18.02 -43.66
C LYS A 2 59.02 -18.24 -42.16
N ASN A 3 57.79 -18.06 -41.68
CA ASN A 3 56.54 -18.52 -42.25
C ASN A 3 55.33 -17.81 -41.64
N LEU A 4 54.40 -17.51 -42.55
CA LEU A 4 52.96 -17.34 -42.39
C LEU A 4 52.33 -18.44 -41.51
N LEU A 5 51.51 -18.05 -40.53
CA LEU A 5 50.41 -18.88 -40.00
C LEU A 5 49.28 -17.95 -39.56
N ILE A 6 48.22 -17.97 -40.38
CA ILE A 6 46.91 -17.40 -40.12
C ILE A 6 46.24 -18.27 -39.04
N LEU A 7 45.77 -17.67 -37.93
CA LEU A 7 44.84 -18.33 -37.03
C LEU A 7 43.54 -17.50 -36.95
N ILE A 8 42.50 -18.10 -37.52
CA ILE A 8 41.11 -17.68 -37.52
C ILE A 8 40.43 -18.15 -36.22
N GLY A 9 39.55 -17.30 -35.68
CA GLY A 9 38.44 -17.68 -34.79
C GLY A 9 38.84 -17.91 -33.33
N LEU A 10 38.13 -17.44 -32.32
CA LEU A 10 36.70 -17.23 -32.19
C LEU A 10 36.51 -16.26 -31.00
N LEU A 11 35.99 -15.05 -31.23
CA LEU A 11 35.58 -14.17 -30.12
C LEU A 11 34.30 -14.75 -29.51
N ILE A 12 34.43 -15.47 -28.41
CA ILE A 12 33.28 -15.83 -27.57
C ILE A 12 32.97 -14.59 -26.71
N LEU A 13 32.01 -13.79 -27.18
CA LEU A 13 31.36 -12.78 -26.36
C LEU A 13 30.58 -13.52 -25.27
N PHE A 14 31.16 -13.61 -24.07
CA PHE A 14 30.43 -13.95 -22.85
C PHE A 14 29.44 -12.82 -22.55
N GLY A 15 28.25 -12.90 -23.14
CA GLY A 15 27.10 -12.16 -22.65
C GLY A 15 26.75 -12.68 -21.27
N CYS A 16 27.14 -11.96 -20.21
CA CYS A 16 26.47 -12.07 -18.93
C CYS A 16 25.05 -11.53 -19.12
N ALA A 17 24.12 -12.41 -19.49
CA ALA A 17 22.72 -12.15 -19.28
C ALA A 17 22.51 -12.08 -17.77
N SER A 18 22.41 -10.86 -17.23
CA SER A 18 21.90 -10.67 -15.87
C SER A 18 20.54 -11.32 -15.78
N GLN A 19 20.48 -12.50 -15.17
CA GLN A 19 19.23 -13.09 -14.75
C GLN A 19 18.59 -12.08 -13.81
N LYS A 20 17.48 -11.45 -14.24
CA LYS A 20 16.56 -10.83 -13.31
C LYS A 20 16.13 -11.96 -12.38
N LYS A 21 16.73 -12.02 -11.19
CA LYS A 21 16.20 -12.83 -10.10
C LYS A 21 14.74 -12.39 -9.97
N GLY A 22 13.83 -13.27 -10.36
CA GLY A 22 12.44 -13.12 -9.95
C GLY A 22 12.50 -12.98 -8.44
N VAL A 23 12.06 -11.82 -7.94
CA VAL A 23 11.93 -11.59 -6.51
C VAL A 23 11.03 -12.71 -6.03
N ALA A 24 11.59 -13.68 -5.32
CA ALA A 24 10.81 -14.60 -4.52
C ALA A 24 10.00 -13.70 -3.61
N SER A 25 8.72 -13.59 -3.92
CA SER A 25 7.78 -12.79 -3.16
C SER A 25 7.69 -13.44 -1.78
N ASN A 26 8.47 -12.94 -0.82
CA ASN A 26 8.20 -13.08 0.61
C ASN A 26 6.88 -12.35 0.91
N ARG A 27 5.77 -12.79 0.30
CA ARG A 27 4.42 -12.35 0.67
C ARG A 27 4.23 -12.92 2.06
N ALA A 28 4.24 -12.05 3.05
CA ALA A 28 3.84 -12.45 4.38
C ALA A 28 2.41 -13.02 4.27
N THR A 29 2.15 -14.13 4.94
CA THR A 29 0.86 -14.83 4.89
C THR A 29 -0.26 -13.82 5.16
N GLY A 30 -1.26 -13.70 4.27
CA GLY A 30 -2.36 -12.73 4.44
C GLY A 30 -2.22 -11.37 3.73
N ASP A 31 -1.09 -11.12 3.07
CA ASP A 31 -0.95 -10.04 2.09
C ASP A 31 -1.71 -10.38 0.80
N THR A 32 -2.61 -9.49 0.39
CA THR A 32 -3.47 -9.63 -0.79
C THR A 32 -3.22 -8.57 -1.86
N ARG A 33 -2.20 -7.72 -1.68
CA ARG A 33 -1.85 -6.67 -2.64
C ARG A 33 -1.37 -7.28 -3.96
N THR A 34 -1.95 -6.81 -5.06
CA THR A 34 -1.60 -7.21 -6.42
C THR A 34 -0.97 -6.07 -7.22
N GLN A 35 -1.18 -4.82 -6.81
CA GLN A 35 -0.66 -3.63 -7.47
C GLN A 35 0.40 -2.93 -6.61
N GLU A 36 1.42 -2.36 -7.25
CA GLU A 36 2.35 -1.47 -6.54
C GLU A 36 1.62 -0.19 -6.13
N VAL A 37 2.00 0.35 -4.96
CA VAL A 37 1.41 1.59 -4.48
C VAL A 37 2.18 2.76 -5.08
N GLU A 38 1.49 3.54 -5.90
CA GLU A 38 2.02 4.79 -6.44
C GLU A 38 1.84 5.96 -5.46
N PHE A 39 2.62 7.02 -5.67
CA PHE A 39 2.67 8.20 -4.80
C PHE A 39 2.39 9.45 -5.63
N LEU A 40 1.58 10.35 -5.08
CA LEU A 40 1.52 11.74 -5.54
C LEU A 40 2.74 12.52 -5.04
N ASP A 41 3.11 12.28 -3.79
CA ASP A 41 4.30 12.81 -3.13
C ASP A 41 4.73 11.86 -1.97
N GLU A 42 5.78 12.21 -1.24
CA GLU A 42 6.32 11.39 -0.15
C GLU A 42 5.32 11.10 1.00
N ASN A 43 4.26 11.91 1.13
CA ASN A 43 3.27 11.89 2.19
C ASN A 43 1.85 11.58 1.67
N THR A 44 1.67 11.28 0.38
CA THR A 44 0.35 11.07 -0.21
C THR A 44 0.38 9.94 -1.25
N TYR A 45 -0.47 8.94 -1.08
CA TYR A 45 -0.65 7.89 -2.10
C TYR A 45 -1.45 8.39 -3.31
N LEU A 46 -1.18 7.81 -4.48
CA LEU A 46 -2.06 7.94 -5.65
C LEU A 46 -3.09 6.80 -5.62
N LEU A 47 -4.37 7.14 -5.49
CA LEU A 47 -5.48 6.18 -5.48
C LEU A 47 -6.27 6.29 -6.79
N ASN A 48 -6.16 5.29 -7.66
CA ASN A 48 -6.80 5.31 -8.98
C ASN A 48 -8.09 4.49 -9.06
N GLU A 49 -8.30 3.57 -8.11
CA GLU A 49 -9.44 2.65 -8.13
C GLU A 49 -10.47 2.99 -7.07
N LYS A 50 -11.75 3.04 -7.44
CA LYS A 50 -12.86 3.11 -6.48
C LYS A 50 -13.26 1.72 -6.03
N SER A 51 -13.56 1.57 -4.73
CA SER A 51 -14.24 0.39 -4.23
C SER A 51 -15.72 0.44 -4.63
N ASN A 52 -16.29 -0.71 -4.99
CA ASN A 52 -17.75 -0.91 -5.09
C ASN A 52 -18.33 -1.56 -3.82
N ASP A 53 -17.46 -2.00 -2.91
CA ASP A 53 -17.84 -2.59 -1.63
C ASP A 53 -18.03 -1.48 -0.59
N LYS A 54 -19.27 -1.33 -0.12
CA LYS A 54 -19.66 -0.31 0.87
C LYS A 54 -19.06 -0.54 2.26
N SER A 55 -18.51 -1.72 2.54
CA SER A 55 -17.85 -2.01 3.82
C SER A 55 -16.36 -1.66 3.82
N TYR A 56 -15.75 -1.48 2.65
CA TYR A 56 -14.31 -1.26 2.53
C TYR A 56 -13.86 0.03 3.24
N GLY A 57 -13.04 -0.15 4.28
CA GLY A 57 -12.56 0.92 5.15
C GLY A 57 -13.54 1.35 6.24
N TYR A 58 -14.84 1.13 6.07
CA TYR A 58 -15.88 1.52 7.04
C TYR A 58 -16.23 0.43 8.05
N ASP A 59 -15.97 -0.83 7.72
CA ASP A 59 -16.14 -1.97 8.61
C ASP A 59 -14.80 -2.47 9.13
N LYS A 60 -14.77 -2.84 10.41
CA LYS A 60 -13.63 -3.47 11.08
C LYS A 60 -13.24 -4.79 10.42
N SER A 61 -14.21 -5.53 9.85
CA SER A 61 -13.92 -6.78 9.14
C SER A 61 -13.38 -6.57 7.72
N ASN A 62 -13.48 -5.33 7.18
CA ASN A 62 -12.96 -4.98 5.87
C ASN A 62 -12.10 -3.69 5.93
N PRO A 63 -11.02 -3.68 6.74
CA PRO A 63 -10.20 -2.50 6.92
C PRO A 63 -9.32 -2.23 5.70
N ILE A 64 -8.88 -1.00 5.55
CA ILE A 64 -7.86 -0.65 4.55
C ILE A 64 -6.51 -1.25 5.00
N LYS A 65 -5.95 -2.15 4.20
CA LYS A 65 -4.69 -2.83 4.49
C LYS A 65 -3.50 -2.07 3.91
N VAL A 66 -3.03 -1.03 4.60
CA VAL A 66 -1.88 -0.22 4.12
C VAL A 66 -0.56 -0.96 4.26
N GLY A 67 -0.40 -1.77 5.30
CA GLY A 67 0.86 -2.43 5.62
C GLY A 67 1.93 -1.46 6.11
N GLY A 68 3.16 -1.93 6.27
CA GLY A 68 4.29 -1.10 6.68
C GLY A 68 4.75 -1.27 8.12
N ALA A 69 4.03 -2.03 8.96
CA ALA A 69 4.38 -2.20 10.37
C ALA A 69 5.77 -2.83 10.53
N GLU A 70 6.07 -3.90 9.78
CA GLU A 70 7.39 -4.56 9.80
C GLU A 70 8.51 -3.63 9.33
N GLU A 71 8.22 -2.77 8.36
CA GLU A 71 9.16 -1.78 7.81
C GLU A 71 9.23 -0.48 8.63
N GLY A 72 8.52 -0.38 9.76
CA GLY A 72 8.44 0.84 10.58
C GLY A 72 7.72 2.02 9.89
N SER A 73 7.07 1.76 8.76
CA SER A 73 6.34 2.75 7.95
C SER A 73 4.83 2.74 8.17
N GLY A 74 4.29 1.81 8.97
CA GLY A 74 2.86 1.61 9.21
C GLY A 74 2.09 2.91 9.48
N PRO A 75 2.37 3.63 10.58
CA PRO A 75 1.69 4.90 10.89
C PRO A 75 1.88 6.00 9.84
N ARG A 76 2.93 5.93 9.01
CA ARG A 76 3.15 6.84 7.89
C ARG A 76 2.26 6.46 6.70
N ASN A 77 2.12 5.17 6.42
CA ASN A 77 1.29 4.65 5.34
C ASN A 77 -0.20 4.89 5.58
N GLU A 78 -0.66 4.81 6.83
CA GLU A 78 -2.02 5.19 7.21
C GLU A 78 -2.30 6.66 6.85
N ARG A 79 -1.40 7.57 7.25
CA ARG A 79 -1.49 8.99 6.92
C ARG A 79 -1.40 9.25 5.42
N ARG A 80 -0.54 8.53 4.69
CA ARG A 80 -0.45 8.62 3.22
C ARG A 80 -1.74 8.27 2.52
N PHE A 81 -2.44 7.25 3.02
CA PHE A 81 -3.76 6.88 2.50
C PHE A 81 -4.80 7.97 2.82
N LEU A 82 -4.86 8.43 4.07
CA LEU A 82 -5.81 9.48 4.48
C LEU A 82 -5.59 10.81 3.76
N ASN A 83 -4.33 11.21 3.57
CA ASN A 83 -3.95 12.43 2.83
C ASN A 83 -4.36 12.39 1.35
N ALA A 84 -4.56 11.19 0.80
CA ALA A 84 -5.01 11.01 -0.58
C ALA A 84 -6.52 11.18 -0.74
N LEU A 85 -7.29 10.99 0.34
CA LEU A 85 -8.74 11.08 0.31
C LEU A 85 -9.21 12.54 0.24
N LEU A 86 -10.39 12.70 -0.33
CA LEU A 86 -11.16 13.93 -0.39
C LEU A 86 -12.63 13.60 -0.09
N GLY A 87 -13.40 14.62 0.29
CA GLY A 87 -14.84 14.51 0.46
C GLY A 87 -15.57 14.10 -0.84
N PRO A 88 -16.89 13.87 -0.77
CA PRO A 88 -17.70 13.40 -1.90
C PRO A 88 -17.61 14.30 -3.15
N ASN A 89 -17.38 15.60 -2.97
CA ASN A 89 -17.27 16.59 -4.04
C ASN A 89 -15.86 17.15 -4.23
N GLY A 90 -14.85 16.53 -3.60
CA GLY A 90 -13.45 16.95 -3.70
C GLY A 90 -12.98 17.88 -2.58
N GLU A 91 -13.74 17.99 -1.49
CA GLU A 91 -13.39 18.79 -0.32
C GLU A 91 -12.14 18.24 0.38
N GLU A 92 -11.36 19.12 1.01
CA GLU A 92 -10.17 18.71 1.76
C GLU A 92 -10.55 17.81 2.94
N MET A 93 -9.87 16.68 3.06
CA MET A 93 -10.09 15.72 4.13
C MET A 93 -9.39 16.17 5.41
N ILE A 94 -10.18 16.32 6.47
CA ILE A 94 -9.69 16.51 7.84
C ILE A 94 -9.81 15.17 8.56
N TYR A 95 -8.78 14.76 9.30
CA TYR A 95 -8.83 13.53 10.07
C TYR A 95 -8.14 13.64 11.42
N TYR A 96 -8.61 12.84 12.38
CA TYR A 96 -7.90 12.60 13.63
C TYR A 96 -7.93 11.12 13.98
N ARG A 97 -6.89 10.66 14.68
CA ARG A 97 -6.80 9.29 15.16
C ARG A 97 -7.65 9.14 16.42
N ALA A 98 -8.75 8.39 16.33
CA ALA A 98 -9.70 8.15 17.41
C ALA A 98 -9.28 6.99 18.35
N GLY A 99 -8.04 6.50 18.20
CA GLY A 99 -7.44 5.42 18.97
C GLY A 99 -7.25 4.14 18.15
N ASN A 100 -6.55 3.19 18.76
CA ASN A 100 -6.54 1.82 18.27
C ASN A 100 -7.83 1.11 18.73
N CYS A 101 -8.23 0.09 17.99
CA CYS A 101 -9.36 -0.75 18.32
C CYS A 101 -9.12 -2.17 17.84
N CYS A 102 -10.11 -3.01 18.12
CA CYS A 102 -10.40 -4.17 17.30
C CYS A 102 -9.20 -5.10 17.13
N ALA A 103 -8.91 -5.86 18.18
CA ALA A 103 -7.96 -6.94 18.11
C ALA A 103 -8.36 -7.94 17.02
N PHE A 104 -7.40 -8.32 16.19
CA PHE A 104 -7.57 -9.33 15.15
C PHE A 104 -6.30 -10.18 15.05
N SER A 105 -6.45 -11.42 14.57
CA SER A 105 -5.30 -12.29 14.33
C SER A 105 -4.67 -11.96 12.99
N THR A 106 -3.35 -11.89 12.96
CA THR A 106 -2.53 -11.67 11.77
C THR A 106 -1.13 -12.24 11.98
N PRO A 107 -0.58 -12.97 11.01
CA PRO A 107 0.78 -13.50 11.12
C PRO A 107 1.86 -12.40 11.12
N ASN A 108 1.50 -11.17 10.74
CA ASN A 108 2.41 -10.01 10.76
C ASN A 108 2.31 -9.25 12.10
N GLY A 109 1.60 -9.80 13.08
CA GLY A 109 1.36 -9.19 14.39
C GLY A 109 2.60 -9.27 15.27
N THR A 110 2.94 -8.17 15.94
CA THR A 110 4.18 -8.05 16.73
C THR A 110 4.10 -8.75 18.10
N PHE A 111 2.88 -9.06 18.56
CA PHE A 111 2.63 -9.74 19.83
C PHE A 111 1.62 -10.86 19.59
N ASP A 112 2.06 -12.12 19.75
CA ASP A 112 1.24 -13.33 19.63
C ASP A 112 0.39 -13.43 18.35
N ASN A 113 0.93 -13.02 17.20
CA ASN A 113 0.19 -12.95 15.93
C ASN A 113 -1.12 -12.14 16.05
N MET A 114 -1.12 -11.09 16.87
CA MET A 114 -2.23 -10.16 17.01
C MET A 114 -1.86 -8.77 16.49
N GLY A 115 -2.85 -8.12 15.89
CA GLY A 115 -2.81 -6.71 15.51
C GLY A 115 -4.00 -5.96 16.12
N LEU A 116 -3.85 -4.65 16.21
CA LEU A 116 -4.95 -3.73 16.52
C LEU A 116 -5.16 -2.83 15.31
N LEU A 117 -6.42 -2.68 14.87
CA LEU A 117 -6.74 -1.71 13.84
C LEU A 117 -6.62 -0.29 14.40
N ASP A 118 -6.24 0.65 13.56
CA ASP A 118 -6.34 2.07 13.89
C ASP A 118 -7.64 2.63 13.34
N ARG A 119 -8.40 3.28 14.22
CA ARG A 119 -9.64 3.96 13.87
C ARG A 119 -9.35 5.44 13.72
N TYR A 120 -9.56 5.94 12.52
CA TYR A 120 -9.55 7.36 12.20
C TYR A 120 -10.97 7.87 12.06
N ARG A 121 -11.21 9.10 12.50
CA ARG A 121 -12.43 9.84 12.17
C ARG A 121 -12.08 10.88 11.15
N VAL A 122 -12.79 10.86 10.03
CA VAL A 122 -12.62 11.80 8.93
C VAL A 122 -13.84 12.70 8.80
N SER A 123 -13.61 13.92 8.33
CA SER A 123 -14.64 14.93 8.05
C SER A 123 -14.11 15.89 6.98
N TRP A 124 -14.96 16.79 6.50
CA TRP A 124 -14.64 17.80 5.50
C TRP A 124 -15.58 18.99 5.68
N GLU A 125 -15.29 20.10 5.02
CA GLU A 125 -16.14 21.28 5.07
C GLU A 125 -17.55 20.95 4.56
N GLY A 126 -18.58 21.26 5.36
CA GLY A 126 -19.97 20.96 5.04
C GLY A 126 -20.46 19.56 5.44
N ALA A 127 -19.59 18.70 5.99
CA ALA A 127 -20.03 17.43 6.56
C ALA A 127 -20.87 17.65 7.83
N SER A 128 -21.98 16.94 7.95
CA SER A 128 -22.86 17.01 9.15
C SER A 128 -22.34 16.18 10.33
N ASP A 129 -21.44 15.22 10.08
CA ASP A 129 -20.83 14.35 11.09
C ASP A 129 -19.46 13.84 10.58
N THR A 130 -18.78 13.06 11.42
CA THR A 130 -17.56 12.32 11.09
C THR A 130 -17.86 10.92 10.56
N LEU A 131 -16.99 10.39 9.72
CA LEU A 131 -16.98 8.99 9.29
C LEU A 131 -15.81 8.24 9.93
N ASP A 132 -16.06 7.05 10.45
CA ASP A 132 -14.99 6.16 10.93
C ASP A 132 -14.32 5.45 9.74
N ILE A 133 -12.99 5.46 9.70
CA ILE A 133 -12.16 4.67 8.78
C ILE A 133 -11.26 3.75 9.62
N TYR A 134 -11.30 2.45 9.33
CA TYR A 134 -10.49 1.43 9.97
C TYR A 134 -9.31 1.04 9.08
N ILE A 135 -8.11 1.14 9.62
CA ILE A 135 -6.87 0.90 8.88
C ILE A 135 -6.06 -0.19 9.58
N ASN A 136 -5.50 -1.08 8.76
CA ASN A 136 -4.63 -2.17 9.13
C ASN A 136 -3.22 -1.90 8.58
N MET A 137 -2.27 -1.61 9.47
CA MET A 137 -0.86 -1.41 9.10
C MET A 137 -0.01 -2.69 9.06
N TYR A 138 -0.59 -3.85 9.40
CA TYR A 138 0.13 -5.13 9.46
C TYR A 138 0.09 -5.87 8.12
N GLY A 139 -1.08 -5.95 7.48
CA GLY A 139 -1.26 -6.60 6.19
C GLY A 139 -1.27 -5.62 5.02
N LYS A 140 -0.92 -6.10 3.82
CA LYS A 140 -0.92 -5.33 2.57
C LYS A 140 -2.09 -5.75 1.69
N GLY A 141 -2.90 -4.81 1.26
CA GLY A 141 -3.97 -5.01 0.26
C GLY A 141 -3.96 -3.90 -0.80
N ASP A 142 -4.64 -4.14 -1.92
CA ASP A 142 -4.82 -3.09 -2.93
C ASP A 142 -5.58 -1.91 -2.34
N LEU A 143 -5.07 -0.71 -2.58
CA LEU A 143 -5.59 0.52 -1.97
C LEU A 143 -6.62 1.15 -2.89
N LYS A 144 -7.87 1.12 -2.44
CA LYS A 144 -9.02 1.67 -3.17
C LYS A 144 -9.59 2.89 -2.45
N ILE A 145 -10.33 3.71 -3.16
CA ILE A 145 -11.09 4.83 -2.62
C ILE A 145 -12.39 4.26 -2.00
N PRO A 146 -12.68 4.48 -0.70
CA PRO A 146 -13.93 4.04 -0.08
C PRO A 146 -15.17 4.64 -0.76
N VAL A 147 -16.26 3.88 -0.76
CA VAL A 147 -17.52 4.30 -1.40
C VAL A 147 -18.01 5.63 -0.82
N GLY A 148 -18.28 6.61 -1.69
CA GLY A 148 -18.78 7.93 -1.28
C GLY A 148 -17.69 8.97 -1.05
N LEU A 149 -16.41 8.59 -1.07
CA LEU A 149 -15.28 9.52 -1.06
C LEU A 149 -14.68 9.67 -2.45
N THR A 150 -13.83 10.69 -2.58
CA THR A 150 -12.98 10.89 -3.76
C THR A 150 -11.51 10.90 -3.36
N ALA A 151 -10.62 11.08 -4.32
CA ALA A 151 -9.19 11.15 -4.06
C ALA A 151 -8.51 12.20 -4.92
N LYS A 152 -7.37 12.70 -4.42
CA LYS A 152 -6.48 13.60 -5.14
C LYS A 152 -6.01 12.95 -6.45
N LYS A 153 -5.81 13.79 -7.46
CA LYS A 153 -5.36 13.39 -8.79
C LYS A 153 -3.95 13.91 -9.05
N LYS A 154 -3.27 13.26 -9.98
CA LYS A 154 -1.97 13.68 -10.51
C LYS A 154 -2.08 14.93 -11.37
#